data_AF-A0A7S4FHX7-F1
#
_entry.id   AF-A0A7S4FHX7-F1
#
_cell.length_a   1.000
_cell.length_b   1.000
_cell.length_c   1.000
_cell.angle_alpha   90.00
_cell.angle_beta   90.00
_cell.angle_gamma   90.00
#
_symmetry.space_group_name_H-M   'P 1'
#
loop_
_entity.id
_entity.type
_entity.pdbx_description
1 polymer ?
#
loop_
_entity_poly.entity_id
_entity_poly.type
_entity_poly.pdbx_seq_one_letter_code
_entity_poly.pdbx_strand_id
1 'polypeptide(L)'
;PEERWKSIMNVLKDFVGSVITVDDALAVPDAVSREVDNCISKVHTADFVSFLSRAYLDWVVQGCDPDFTDANQYLVPYHFPQRLAFGPCQNKVYRNIGYYCTDTTTPLGENTFQMAKLAATVSVRAVQALSQGICQVAYAC
;
A
#
# COMPACT_ATOMS: atom_id res chain seq x y z
N PRO A 1 12.23 -19.46 -8.85
CA PRO A 1 11.89 -18.30 -7.99
C PRO A 1 10.99 -18.71 -6.82
N GLU A 2 9.88 -19.39 -7.11
CA GLU A 2 8.90 -19.85 -6.11
C GLU A 2 9.46 -20.87 -5.10
N GLU A 3 10.17 -21.90 -5.56
CA GLU A 3 10.82 -22.90 -4.69
C GLU A 3 11.85 -22.27 -3.73
N ARG A 4 12.58 -21.25 -4.19
CA ARG A 4 13.53 -20.50 -3.36
C ARG A 4 12.79 -19.71 -2.27
N TRP A 5 11.65 -19.13 -2.60
CA TRP A 5 10.82 -18.40 -1.64
C TRP A 5 10.23 -19.33 -0.57
N LYS A 6 9.68 -20.47 -0.98
CA LYS A 6 9.20 -21.52 -0.06
C LYS A 6 10.30 -21.98 0.89
N SER A 7 11.51 -22.19 0.37
CA SER A 7 12.67 -22.55 1.18
C SER A 7 13.03 -21.47 2.21
N ILE A 8 13.07 -20.18 1.82
CA ILE A 8 13.32 -19.06 2.75
C ILE A 8 12.23 -19.00 3.83
N MET A 9 10.96 -19.16 3.45
CA MET A 9 9.84 -19.12 4.39
C MET A 9 9.88 -20.25 5.41
N ASN A 10 10.30 -21.45 5.01
CA ASN A 10 10.46 -22.57 5.93
C ASN A 10 11.58 -22.30 6.94
N VAL A 11 12.73 -21.79 6.49
CA VAL A 11 13.82 -21.40 7.41
C VAL A 11 13.37 -20.30 8.38
N LEU A 12 12.60 -19.32 7.91
CA LEU A 12 12.07 -18.28 8.79
C LEU A 12 11.09 -18.85 9.82
N LYS A 13 10.18 -19.74 9.42
CA LYS A 13 9.24 -20.40 10.35
C LYS A 13 9.97 -21.16 11.46
N ASP A 14 11.05 -21.85 11.12
CA ASP A 14 11.88 -22.58 12.09
C ASP A 14 12.56 -21.63 13.11
N PHE A 15 12.80 -20.37 12.72
CA PHE A 15 13.49 -19.38 13.57
C PHE A 15 12.54 -18.48 14.38
N VAL A 16 11.46 -17.97 13.76
CA VAL A 16 10.54 -17.02 14.39
C VAL A 16 9.26 -17.65 14.93
N GLY A 17 9.01 -18.94 14.69
CA GLY A 17 7.83 -19.65 15.16
C GLY A 17 6.53 -19.30 14.43
N SER A 18 6.40 -18.09 13.86
CA SER A 18 5.27 -17.71 13.00
C SER A 18 5.65 -16.66 11.96
N VAL A 19 5.30 -16.94 10.70
CA VAL A 19 5.42 -16.04 9.55
C VAL A 19 4.02 -15.80 9.03
N ILE A 20 3.63 -14.52 8.89
CA ILE A 20 2.33 -14.12 8.35
C ILE A 20 2.57 -13.45 7.01
N THR A 21 1.83 -13.91 6.02
CA THR A 21 2.02 -13.57 4.61
C THR A 21 0.80 -12.86 4.03
N VAL A 22 0.97 -12.26 2.84
CA VAL A 22 -0.15 -11.71 2.05
C VAL A 22 -1.23 -12.77 1.77
N ASP A 23 -0.88 -14.04 1.54
CA ASP A 23 -1.86 -15.11 1.34
C ASP A 23 -2.72 -15.33 2.60
N ASP A 24 -2.10 -15.23 3.78
CA ASP A 24 -2.82 -15.26 5.06
C ASP A 24 -3.72 -14.03 5.22
N ALA A 25 -3.34 -12.88 4.65
CA ALA A 25 -4.12 -11.65 4.66
C ALA A 25 -5.32 -11.67 3.69
N LEU A 26 -5.26 -12.44 2.59
CA LEU A 26 -6.36 -12.61 1.65
C LEU A 26 -7.52 -13.44 2.23
N ALA A 27 -7.23 -14.34 3.18
CA ALA A 27 -8.22 -15.21 3.82
C ALA A 27 -8.88 -14.58 5.06
N VAL A 28 -8.77 -13.27 5.24
CA VAL A 28 -9.09 -12.58 6.51
C VAL A 28 -10.59 -12.29 6.67
N PRO A 29 -11.21 -12.65 7.82
CA PRO A 29 -12.60 -12.30 8.12
C PRO A 29 -12.85 -10.78 8.26
N ASP A 30 -14.07 -10.33 7.98
CA ASP A 30 -14.50 -8.91 8.04
C ASP A 30 -14.17 -8.18 9.35
N ALA A 31 -14.16 -8.89 10.48
CA ALA A 31 -13.84 -8.30 11.79
C ALA A 31 -12.41 -7.76 11.85
N VAL A 32 -11.45 -8.48 11.27
CA VAL A 32 -10.05 -8.07 11.22
C VAL A 32 -9.87 -6.94 10.20
N SER A 33 -10.62 -6.95 9.09
CA SER A 33 -10.61 -5.85 8.11
C SER A 33 -10.96 -4.50 8.76
N ARG A 34 -11.95 -4.47 9.66
CA ARG A 34 -12.30 -3.27 10.44
C ARG A 34 -11.21 -2.82 11.40
N GLU A 35 -10.52 -3.77 12.02
CA GLU A 35 -9.39 -3.45 12.91
C GLU A 35 -8.21 -2.86 12.14
N VAL A 36 -7.93 -3.39 10.95
CA VAL A 36 -6.92 -2.83 10.04
C VAL A 36 -7.28 -1.39 9.67
N ASP A 37 -8.53 -1.11 9.32
CA ASP A 37 -8.98 0.26 9.02
C ASP A 37 -8.84 1.20 10.23
N ASN A 38 -9.13 0.70 11.45
CA ASN A 38 -8.90 1.45 12.68
C ASN A 38 -7.40 1.72 12.94
N CYS A 39 -6.52 0.77 12.62
CA CYS A 39 -5.07 0.97 12.74
C CYS A 39 -4.56 1.98 11.72
N ILE A 40 -5.00 1.89 10.46
CA ILE A 40 -4.64 2.83 9.39
C ILE A 40 -5.05 4.25 9.77
N SER A 41 -6.28 4.45 10.25
CA SER A 41 -6.81 5.78 10.62
C SER A 41 -6.13 6.42 11.84
N LYS A 42 -5.42 5.65 12.67
CA LYS A 42 -4.61 6.19 13.78
C LYS A 42 -3.28 6.78 13.32
N VAL A 43 -2.80 6.39 12.14
CA VAL A 43 -1.48 6.79 11.61
C VAL A 43 -1.61 7.73 10.42
N HIS A 44 -2.63 7.53 9.59
CA HIS A 44 -2.85 8.27 8.36
C HIS A 44 -4.12 9.13 8.44
N THR A 45 -4.07 10.32 7.84
CA THR A 45 -5.25 11.18 7.73
C THR A 45 -6.29 10.54 6.80
N ALA A 46 -7.57 10.79 7.08
CA ALA A 46 -8.66 10.30 6.23
C ALA A 46 -8.54 10.78 4.77
N ASP A 47 -8.08 12.02 4.57
CA ASP A 47 -7.89 12.60 3.24
C ASP A 47 -6.80 11.87 2.44
N PHE A 48 -5.69 11.48 3.08
CA PHE A 48 -4.63 10.70 2.42
C PHE A 48 -5.14 9.32 2.02
N VAL A 49 -5.83 8.62 2.91
CA VAL A 49 -6.38 7.29 2.63
C VAL A 49 -7.44 7.34 1.52
N SER A 50 -8.31 8.36 1.54
CA SER A 50 -9.32 8.60 0.51
C SER A 50 -8.71 8.97 -0.85
N PHE A 51 -7.59 9.71 -0.84
CA PHE A 51 -6.82 9.97 -2.04
C PHE A 51 -6.22 8.68 -2.59
N LEU A 52 -5.46 7.93 -1.76
CA LEU A 52 -4.74 6.75 -2.21
C LEU A 52 -5.67 5.67 -2.78
N SER A 53 -6.88 5.52 -2.22
CA SER A 53 -7.87 4.54 -2.68
C SER A 53 -8.50 4.86 -4.04
N ARG A 54 -8.38 6.11 -4.51
CA ARG A 54 -9.01 6.56 -5.76
C ARG A 54 -8.03 7.12 -6.78
N ALA A 55 -6.82 7.48 -6.37
CA ALA A 55 -5.86 8.22 -7.19
C ALA A 55 -5.66 7.60 -8.58
N TYR A 56 -5.44 6.28 -8.65
CA TYR A 56 -5.28 5.58 -9.91
C TYR A 56 -6.54 5.62 -10.78
N LEU A 57 -7.71 5.32 -10.20
CA LEU A 57 -8.98 5.33 -10.93
C LEU A 57 -9.32 6.74 -11.44
N ASP A 58 -9.17 7.76 -10.59
CA ASP A 58 -9.41 9.15 -10.94
C ASP A 58 -8.48 9.61 -12.06
N TRP A 59 -7.23 9.13 -12.09
CA TRP A 59 -6.27 9.37 -13.18
C TRP A 59 -6.72 8.72 -14.49
N VAL A 60 -7.13 7.45 -14.44
CA VAL A 60 -7.64 6.71 -15.61
C VAL A 60 -8.87 7.39 -16.21
N VAL A 61 -9.82 7.77 -15.36
CA VAL A 61 -11.07 8.45 -15.80
C VAL A 61 -10.78 9.82 -16.44
N GLN A 62 -9.70 10.49 -16.04
CA GLN A 62 -9.28 11.77 -16.63
C GLN A 62 -8.55 11.62 -17.97
N GLY A 63 -8.42 10.40 -18.49
CA GLY A 63 -7.85 10.11 -19.81
C GLY A 63 -6.38 9.72 -19.80
N CYS A 64 -5.82 9.45 -18.61
CA CYS A 64 -4.39 9.24 -18.40
C CYS A 64 -3.54 10.38 -18.99
N ASP A 65 -2.22 10.24 -18.94
CA ASP A 65 -1.33 11.13 -19.65
C ASP A 65 -1.01 10.54 -21.03
N PRO A 66 -1.36 11.22 -22.13
CA PRO A 66 -1.10 10.71 -23.47
C PRO A 66 0.39 10.59 -23.79
N ASP A 67 1.28 11.24 -23.02
CA ASP A 67 2.71 11.11 -23.19
C ASP A 67 3.27 9.80 -22.57
N PHE A 68 2.44 9.05 -21.83
CA PHE A 68 2.82 7.81 -21.13
C PHE A 68 1.95 6.62 -21.57
N THR A 69 1.73 6.47 -22.88
CA THR A 69 0.82 5.49 -23.51
C THR A 69 1.30 4.04 -23.54
N ASP A 70 2.50 3.73 -23.08
CA ASP A 70 3.02 2.36 -23.12
C ASP A 70 2.40 1.46 -22.05
N ALA A 71 2.40 0.16 -22.31
CA ALA A 71 1.58 -0.91 -21.74
C ALA A 71 1.58 -1.11 -20.20
N ASN A 72 2.23 -0.23 -19.43
CA ASN A 72 2.24 -0.22 -17.97
C ASN A 72 1.93 1.19 -17.47
N GLN A 73 0.66 1.57 -17.56
CA GLN A 73 0.17 2.87 -17.13
C GLN A 73 0.25 2.96 -15.59
N TYR A 74 1.24 3.67 -15.09
CA TYR A 74 1.36 4.02 -13.68
C TYR A 74 1.18 5.52 -13.50
N LEU A 75 0.45 5.91 -12.46
CA LEU A 75 0.35 7.30 -12.04
C LEU A 75 1.63 7.69 -11.27
N VAL A 76 2.35 8.70 -11.76
CA VAL A 76 3.60 9.21 -11.19
C VAL A 76 3.49 10.71 -10.89
N PRO A 77 3.92 11.19 -9.70
CA PRO A 77 3.85 12.62 -9.35
C PRO A 77 4.97 13.42 -10.03
N TYR A 78 4.70 14.07 -11.17
CA TYR A 78 5.68 14.98 -11.79
C TYR A 78 5.56 16.45 -11.35
N HIS A 79 4.57 16.78 -10.52
CA HIS A 79 4.30 18.13 -10.04
C HIS A 79 4.32 18.14 -8.51
N PHE A 80 5.27 18.81 -7.87
CA PHE A 80 5.37 18.85 -6.40
C PHE A 80 5.12 20.27 -5.86
N PRO A 81 3.90 20.58 -5.38
CA PRO A 81 3.55 21.93 -4.93
C PRO A 81 4.39 22.40 -3.73
N GLN A 82 4.92 21.48 -2.92
CA GLN A 82 5.78 21.81 -1.78
C GLN A 82 7.20 22.25 -2.20
N ARG A 83 7.62 21.94 -3.43
CA ARG A 83 9.01 22.11 -3.86
C ARG A 83 9.22 23.26 -4.85
N LEU A 84 8.14 23.85 -5.38
CA LEU A 84 8.28 24.75 -6.53
C LEU A 84 7.28 25.91 -6.50
N ALA A 85 7.77 27.09 -6.89
CA ALA A 85 7.02 28.29 -7.27
C ALA A 85 6.21 28.11 -8.57
N PHE A 86 5.88 26.88 -8.96
CA PHE A 86 5.08 26.61 -10.15
C PHE A 86 3.63 26.97 -9.88
N GLY A 87 3.04 27.68 -10.83
CA GLY A 87 1.64 28.09 -10.79
C GLY A 87 0.69 26.90 -10.57
N PRO A 88 -0.60 27.18 -10.28
CA PRO A 88 -1.54 26.15 -9.89
C PRO A 88 -1.66 25.05 -10.95
N CYS A 89 -1.32 23.81 -10.60
CA CYS A 89 -1.58 22.64 -11.45
C CYS A 89 -3.10 22.49 -11.62
N GLN A 90 -3.60 22.69 -12.85
CA GLN A 90 -5.04 22.67 -13.13
C GLN A 90 -5.63 21.27 -13.00
N ASN A 91 -4.83 20.23 -13.25
CA ASN A 91 -5.24 18.85 -13.06
C ASN A 91 -5.27 18.52 -11.56
N LYS A 92 -6.45 18.21 -11.03
CA LYS A 92 -6.66 17.90 -9.61
C LYS A 92 -5.92 16.65 -9.16
N VAL A 93 -5.85 15.61 -10.00
CA VAL A 93 -5.16 14.36 -9.66
C VAL A 93 -3.66 14.60 -9.55
N TYR A 94 -3.05 15.29 -10.52
CA TYR A 94 -1.62 15.63 -10.46
C TYR A 94 -1.27 16.56 -9.31
N ARG A 95 -2.15 17.53 -9.00
CA ARG A 95 -2.01 18.36 -7.81
C ARG A 95 -2.03 17.54 -6.52
N ASN A 96 -2.97 16.61 -6.41
CA ASN A 96 -3.13 15.79 -5.21
C ASN A 96 -2.00 14.79 -5.02
N ILE A 97 -1.59 14.06 -6.06
CA ILE A 97 -0.45 13.13 -5.94
C ILE A 97 0.85 13.88 -5.65
N GLY A 98 1.02 15.07 -6.23
CA GLY A 98 2.11 15.98 -5.88
C GLY A 98 2.15 16.41 -4.42
N TYR A 99 0.98 16.61 -3.82
CA TYR A 99 0.85 17.00 -2.42
C TYR A 99 1.16 15.82 -1.47
N TYR A 100 0.76 14.60 -1.83
CA TYR A 100 0.91 13.42 -0.98
C TYR A 100 2.20 12.62 -1.21
N CYS A 101 2.94 12.85 -2.30
CA CYS A 101 4.19 12.15 -2.61
C CYS A 101 5.40 13.08 -2.49
N THR A 102 6.55 12.50 -2.16
CA THR A 102 7.83 13.22 -1.98
C THR A 102 8.81 13.07 -3.12
N ASP A 103 8.61 12.07 -3.98
CA ASP A 103 9.47 11.70 -5.10
C ASP A 103 8.68 10.90 -6.15
N THR A 104 9.35 10.50 -7.23
CA THR A 104 8.77 9.77 -8.37
C THR A 104 9.06 8.28 -8.36
N THR A 105 9.62 7.73 -7.28
CA THR A 105 10.13 6.34 -7.22
C THR A 105 9.06 5.32 -6.84
N THR A 106 7.88 5.78 -6.42
CA THR A 106 6.76 4.96 -5.96
C THR A 106 5.52 5.16 -6.84
N PRO A 107 5.51 4.64 -8.08
CA PRO A 107 4.36 4.73 -8.97
C PRO A 107 3.11 4.07 -8.37
N LEU A 108 1.92 4.64 -8.66
CA LEU A 108 0.63 4.05 -8.30
C LEU A 108 0.02 3.33 -9.51
N GLY A 109 -0.35 2.06 -9.32
CA GLY A 109 -1.04 1.22 -10.30
C GLY A 109 -2.43 0.80 -9.83
N GLU A 110 -3.14 0.03 -10.66
CA GLU A 110 -4.52 -0.40 -10.45
C GLU A 110 -4.80 -1.03 -9.08
N ASN A 111 -3.86 -1.84 -8.59
CA ASN A 111 -4.01 -2.58 -7.34
C ASN A 111 -3.18 -2.03 -6.18
N THR A 112 -2.54 -0.85 -6.33
CA THR A 112 -1.60 -0.35 -5.32
C THR A 112 -2.29 -0.15 -3.97
N PHE A 113 -3.50 0.40 -3.94
CA PHE A 113 -4.22 0.59 -2.68
C PHE A 113 -4.57 -0.73 -2.00
N GLN A 114 -5.06 -1.70 -2.77
CA GLN A 114 -5.44 -3.02 -2.28
C GLN A 114 -4.22 -3.76 -1.72
N MET A 115 -3.10 -3.75 -2.44
CA MET A 115 -1.85 -4.37 -1.99
C MET A 115 -1.26 -3.68 -0.76
N ALA A 116 -1.31 -2.34 -0.71
CA ALA A 116 -0.89 -1.59 0.48
C ALA A 116 -1.77 -1.93 1.70
N LYS A 117 -3.09 -2.06 1.51
CA LYS A 117 -4.00 -2.48 2.58
C LYS A 117 -3.70 -3.90 3.06
N LEU A 118 -3.41 -4.85 2.14
CA LEU A 118 -3.00 -6.20 2.50
C LEU A 118 -1.69 -6.21 3.30
N ALA A 119 -0.69 -5.43 2.90
CA ALA A 119 0.56 -5.31 3.66
C ALA A 119 0.32 -4.77 5.09
N ALA A 120 -0.59 -3.80 5.25
CA ALA A 120 -1.02 -3.32 6.56
C ALA A 120 -1.72 -4.44 7.36
N THR A 121 -2.58 -5.23 6.71
CA THR A 121 -3.23 -6.39 7.33
C THR A 121 -2.23 -7.40 7.86
N VAL A 122 -1.20 -7.76 7.08
CA VAL A 122 -0.14 -8.67 7.50
C VAL A 122 0.54 -8.16 8.78
N SER A 123 0.85 -6.86 8.82
CA SER A 123 1.48 -6.22 9.99
C SER A 123 0.59 -6.26 11.23
N VAL A 124 -0.70 -5.93 11.09
CA VAL A 124 -1.68 -5.99 12.19
C VAL A 124 -1.82 -7.41 12.72
N ARG A 125 -1.91 -8.40 11.83
CA ARG A 125 -1.99 -9.82 12.21
C ARG A 125 -0.76 -10.28 12.99
N ALA A 126 0.43 -9.82 12.62
CA ALA A 126 1.67 -10.15 13.33
C ALA A 126 1.64 -9.60 14.75
N VAL A 127 1.21 -8.35 14.91
CA VAL A 127 1.03 -7.72 16.24
C VAL A 127 -0.04 -8.45 17.06
N GLN A 128 -1.15 -8.86 16.43
CA GLN A 128 -2.20 -9.63 17.11
C GLN A 128 -1.66 -10.96 17.65
N ALA A 129 -0.93 -11.72 16.83
CA ALA A 129 -0.35 -13.00 17.23
C ALA A 129 0.58 -12.85 18.45
N LEU A 130 1.40 -11.79 18.46
CA LEU A 130 2.24 -11.45 19.62
C LEU A 130 1.39 -11.09 20.85
N SER A 131 0.41 -10.19 20.69
CA SER A 131 -0.42 -9.70 21.81
C SER A 131 -1.28 -10.79 22.45
N GLN A 132 -1.68 -11.81 21.68
CA GLN A 132 -2.47 -12.94 22.14
C GLN A 132 -1.61 -14.09 22.68
N GLY A 133 -0.28 -13.94 22.66
CA GLY A 133 0.65 -14.98 23.10
C GLY A 133 0.68 -16.21 22.20
N ILE A 134 0.21 -16.10 20.95
CA ILE A 134 0.27 -17.20 19.96
C ILE A 134 1.74 -17.52 19.62
N CYS A 135 2.56 -16.48 19.51
CA CYS A 135 4.00 -16.59 19.28
C CYS A 135 4.76 -15.55 20.12
N GLN A 136 6.06 -15.77 20.30
CA GLN A 136 6.96 -14.82 20.95
C GLN A 136 7.62 -13.85 19.96
N VAL A 137 7.70 -14.25 18.69
CA VAL A 137 8.24 -13.46 17.58
C VAL A 137 7.31 -13.66 16.38
N ALA A 138 7.12 -12.62 15.58
CA ALA A 138 6.33 -12.68 14.35
C ALA A 138 7.03 -11.91 13.24
N TYR A 139 7.05 -12.47 12.03
CA TYR A 139 7.53 -11.80 10.82
C TYR A 139 6.35 -11.50 9.88
N ALA A 140 6.28 -10.25 9.43
CA ALA A 140 5.26 -9.73 8.52
C ALA A 140 5.88 -9.51 7.13
N CYS A 141 5.40 -10.22 6.10
CA CYS A 141 5.87 -10.03 4.73
C CYS A 141 4.80 -10.17 3.65
#